data_AF-A0A6L6PT50-F1
#
_entry.id   AF-A0A6L6PT50-F1
#
_cell.length_a   1.000
_cell.length_b   1.000
_cell.length_c   1.000
_cell.angle_alpha   90.00
_cell.angle_beta   90.00
_cell.angle_gamma   90.00
#
_symmetry.space_group_name_H-M   'P 1'
#
loop_
_entity.id
_entity.type
_entity.pdbx_description
1 polymer ?
#
loop_
_entity_poly.entity_id
_entity_poly.type
_entity_poly.pdbx_seq_one_letter_code
_entity_poly.pdbx_strand_id
1 'polypeptide(L)'
;MYRCVAEVCGKGFPRKVNYCPFCGTRQGAASSDKAPPAARWADSGGSAKADAGAKAAAALAAAKAEEAQARLDERVRADAQAKADALAKAEASAKAEAQAKADAARAEALAQARDTGAGSAASRQPPEQLTSDQQNALERLNKLRGVNQPAAPAANPFQPQQGNNAQPSRPPLRKPISKSTWVSVAIVLGLIWFLARPSDPTKKLQARVDKAVEMVQDCKIDAARNELASLKSDKASAQQLKTLQDAINANAKKCDAKRHRAKAWSDLRPQLESALQSGAIDLADRRLAAFTKTWGADDESREMDGRIDVRKGERLLNEADACIKRADRACAEAKLQAAEKLQRSELKTRVELLRESLSELLKRTVLEQAVPAAAAPAAIPSSAAPARPVSPAQPAPSAQPSQQAQQGRKLLAEAQRELAQGNYKAAMDKANICATMIDEGNRECIALKNRAERMNRDLMNCVAAGRDWIDDRCQ
;
A
#
# COMPACT_ATOMS: atom_id res chain seq x y z
N MET A 1 -2.88 45.43 16.48
CA MET A 1 -2.43 44.36 15.57
C MET A 1 -1.90 43.22 16.41
N TYR A 2 -2.39 41.99 16.23
CA TYR A 2 -1.89 40.81 16.92
C TYR A 2 -0.71 40.24 16.12
N ARG A 3 0.33 39.71 16.77
CA ARG A 3 1.46 39.05 16.09
C ARG A 3 1.51 37.57 16.43
N CYS A 4 2.04 36.76 15.52
CA CYS A 4 2.27 35.35 15.76
C CYS A 4 3.26 35.14 16.93
N VAL A 5 2.93 34.25 17.86
CA VAL A 5 3.79 33.86 19.00
C VAL A 5 5.06 33.11 18.57
N ALA A 6 5.06 32.47 17.40
CA ALA A 6 6.26 31.87 16.84
C ALA A 6 7.17 32.96 16.29
N GLU A 7 8.33 33.16 16.91
CA GLU A 7 9.32 34.20 16.55
C GLU A 7 9.72 34.13 15.07
N VAL A 8 9.82 32.91 14.53
CA VAL A 8 10.11 32.66 13.11
C VAL A 8 9.02 33.12 12.15
N CYS A 9 7.77 33.24 12.59
CA CYS A 9 6.66 33.66 11.73
C CYS A 9 6.48 35.17 11.71
N GLY A 10 6.43 35.81 12.90
CA GLY A 10 6.40 37.28 13.08
C GLY A 10 5.23 38.05 12.43
N LYS A 11 4.36 37.40 11.64
CA LYS A 11 3.30 38.07 10.87
C LYS A 11 2.21 38.63 11.78
N GLY A 12 1.72 39.81 11.41
CA GLY A 12 0.62 40.49 12.08
C GLY A 12 -0.75 40.11 11.52
N PHE A 13 -1.80 40.15 12.35
CA PHE A 13 -3.19 39.93 11.98
C PHE A 13 -4.11 41.00 12.60
N PRO A 14 -5.23 41.35 11.93
CA PRO A 14 -6.17 42.36 12.41
C PRO A 14 -7.08 41.86 13.54
N ARG A 15 -7.20 40.54 13.75
CA ARG A 15 -8.05 39.93 14.79
C ARG A 15 -7.32 38.82 15.54
N LYS A 16 -7.74 38.56 16.79
CA LYS A 16 -7.24 37.45 17.61
C LYS A 16 -7.73 36.13 17.00
N VAL A 17 -6.80 35.25 16.67
CA VAL A 17 -7.06 33.91 16.10
C VAL A 17 -6.48 32.85 17.03
N ASN A 18 -7.09 31.67 17.13
CA ASN A 18 -6.56 30.59 17.98
C ASN A 18 -5.33 29.93 17.38
N TYR A 19 -5.19 29.98 16.06
CA TYR A 19 -4.06 29.44 15.30
C TYR A 19 -3.61 30.46 14.26
N CYS A 20 -2.29 30.58 14.05
CA CYS A 20 -1.75 31.44 13.02
C CYS A 20 -2.10 30.86 11.64
N PRO A 21 -2.74 31.62 10.74
CA PRO A 21 -3.10 31.13 9.40
C PRO A 21 -1.88 30.88 8.50
N PHE A 22 -0.70 31.39 8.87
CA PHE A 22 0.52 31.24 8.07
C PHE A 22 1.37 30.03 8.48
N CYS A 23 1.50 29.76 9.78
CA CYS A 23 2.37 28.69 10.28
C CYS A 23 1.65 27.63 11.13
N GLY A 24 0.35 27.78 11.38
CA GLY A 24 -0.44 26.83 12.16
C GLY A 24 -0.17 26.83 13.67
N THR A 25 0.72 27.69 14.18
CA THR A 25 1.03 27.74 15.63
C THR A 25 -0.16 28.26 16.43
N ARG A 26 -0.48 27.59 17.54
CA ARG A 26 -1.54 28.01 18.47
C ARG A 26 -1.15 29.32 19.17
N GLN A 27 -2.04 30.31 19.16
CA GLN A 27 -1.80 31.68 19.66
C GLN A 27 -2.38 31.93 21.06
N GLY A 28 -2.92 30.90 21.70
CA GLY A 28 -3.41 30.96 23.08
C GLY A 28 -2.32 30.53 24.05
N ALA A 29 -2.03 31.36 25.05
CA ALA A 29 -1.34 30.90 26.25
C ALA A 29 -2.14 29.73 26.83
N ALA A 30 -1.46 28.64 27.19
CA ALA A 30 -2.06 27.62 28.03
C ALA A 30 -2.64 28.35 29.25
N SER A 31 -3.94 28.21 29.48
CA SER A 31 -4.61 28.73 30.66
C SER A 31 -3.93 28.13 31.88
N SER A 32 -3.00 28.86 32.47
CA SER A 32 -2.57 28.63 33.85
C SER A 32 -3.79 28.82 34.72
N ASP A 33 -4.22 27.73 35.34
CA ASP A 33 -5.24 27.77 36.35
C ASP A 33 -4.88 28.78 37.44
N LYS A 34 -5.94 29.47 37.84
CA LYS A 34 -6.02 30.62 38.73
C LYS A 34 -5.44 30.29 40.12
N ALA A 35 -4.26 30.81 40.45
CA ALA A 35 -3.75 30.84 41.82
C ALA A 35 -4.38 32.03 42.59
N PRO A 36 -4.91 31.82 43.82
CA PRO A 36 -5.41 32.91 44.66
C PRO A 36 -4.27 33.70 45.35
N PRO A 37 -4.54 34.93 45.82
CA PRO A 37 -3.52 35.92 46.15
C PRO A 37 -2.79 35.64 47.47
N ALA A 38 -1.54 36.11 47.50
CA ALA A 38 -0.56 35.94 48.57
C ALA A 38 -1.03 36.48 49.93
N ALA A 39 -1.02 35.59 50.93
CA ALA A 39 -0.90 35.95 52.33
C ALA A 39 0.55 35.72 52.78
N ARG A 40 1.10 36.77 53.39
CA ARG A 40 2.49 36.97 53.76
C ARG A 40 2.67 36.61 55.23
N TRP A 41 3.15 35.41 55.56
CA TRP A 41 3.69 35.08 56.88
C TRP A 41 4.87 34.12 56.71
N ALA A 42 6.00 34.51 57.29
CA ALA A 42 7.18 33.68 57.45
C ALA A 42 6.88 32.58 58.47
N ASP A 43 7.30 31.33 58.19
CA ASP A 43 7.94 30.52 59.21
C ASP A 43 8.70 29.33 58.63
N SER A 44 9.78 29.00 59.32
CA SER A 44 10.85 28.11 58.88
C SER A 44 10.48 26.66 59.20
N GLY A 45 9.83 25.96 58.26
CA GLY A 45 9.45 24.54 58.46
C GLY A 45 8.99 23.77 57.21
N GLY A 46 9.34 24.24 56.01
CA GLY A 46 8.69 23.82 54.75
C GLY A 46 9.31 22.65 53.98
N SER A 47 10.54 22.20 54.28
CA SER A 47 11.24 21.25 53.39
C SER A 47 10.59 19.85 53.35
N ALA A 48 10.11 19.33 54.48
CA ALA A 48 9.53 17.97 54.51
C ALA A 48 8.17 17.83 53.77
N LYS A 49 7.40 18.92 53.63
CA LYS A 49 6.10 18.90 52.93
C LYS A 49 6.24 19.04 51.41
N ALA A 50 7.28 19.72 50.92
CA ALA A 50 7.58 19.80 49.49
C ALA A 50 8.01 18.44 48.91
N ASP A 51 8.81 17.67 49.67
CA ASP A 51 9.25 16.33 49.27
C ASP A 51 8.09 15.32 49.20
N ALA A 52 7.09 15.46 50.08
CA ALA A 52 5.89 14.61 50.04
C ALA A 52 5.02 14.89 48.80
N GLY A 53 4.89 16.16 48.41
CA GLY A 53 4.15 16.56 47.21
C GLY A 53 4.82 16.08 45.91
N ALA A 54 6.16 16.16 45.84
CA ALA A 54 6.92 15.66 44.70
C ALA A 54 6.81 14.13 44.53
N LYS A 55 6.85 13.38 45.64
CA LYS A 55 6.65 11.91 45.62
C LYS A 55 5.24 11.52 45.18
N ALA A 56 4.20 12.23 45.63
CA ALA A 56 2.84 11.97 45.20
C ALA A 56 2.62 12.25 43.71
N ALA A 57 3.22 13.31 43.17
CA ALA A 57 3.17 13.63 41.75
C ALA A 57 3.90 12.59 40.89
N ALA A 58 5.07 12.11 41.35
CA ALA A 58 5.81 11.04 40.67
C ALA A 58 5.04 9.71 40.67
N ALA A 59 4.38 9.35 41.78
CA ALA A 59 3.54 8.15 41.85
C ALA A 59 2.34 8.22 40.89
N LEU A 60 1.68 9.39 40.79
CA LEU A 60 0.58 9.60 39.86
C LEU A 60 1.05 9.54 38.40
N ALA A 61 2.24 10.06 38.11
CA ALA A 61 2.82 9.98 36.77
C ALA A 61 3.18 8.53 36.39
N ALA A 62 3.72 7.75 37.33
CA ALA A 62 4.00 6.33 37.13
C ALA A 62 2.72 5.53 36.86
N ALA A 63 1.65 5.76 37.64
CA ALA A 63 0.36 5.09 37.43
C ALA A 63 -0.26 5.41 36.06
N LYS A 64 -0.14 6.67 35.59
CA LYS A 64 -0.62 7.06 34.25
C LYS A 64 0.22 6.46 33.12
N ALA A 65 1.53 6.29 33.34
CA ALA A 65 2.39 5.62 32.36
C ALA A 65 2.05 4.13 32.24
N GLU A 66 1.74 3.47 33.36
CA GLU A 66 1.32 2.07 33.36
C GLU A 66 -0.04 1.87 32.67
N GLU A 67 -1.02 2.76 32.91
CA GLU A 67 -2.31 2.72 32.20
C GLU A 67 -2.15 2.98 30.70
N ALA A 68 -1.26 3.90 30.31
CA ALA A 68 -0.95 4.16 28.90
C ALA A 68 -0.30 2.94 28.22
N GLN A 69 0.59 2.23 28.93
CA GLN A 69 1.20 1.00 28.45
C GLN A 69 0.16 -0.11 28.27
N ALA A 70 -0.74 -0.30 29.24
CA ALA A 70 -1.81 -1.29 29.14
C ALA A 70 -2.73 -1.03 27.93
N ARG A 71 -3.06 0.23 27.63
CA ARG A 71 -3.85 0.61 26.44
C ARG A 71 -3.09 0.38 25.13
N LEU A 72 -1.76 0.52 25.14
CA LEU A 72 -0.94 0.21 23.97
C LEU A 72 -0.91 -1.30 23.71
N ASP A 73 -0.72 -2.11 24.75
CA ASP A 73 -0.71 -3.57 24.64
C ASP A 73 -2.08 -4.11 24.17
N GLU A 74 -3.18 -3.51 24.61
CA GLU A 74 -4.53 -3.84 24.12
C GLU A 74 -4.69 -3.53 22.62
N ARG A 75 -4.21 -2.37 22.16
CA ARG A 75 -4.22 -2.01 20.73
C ARG A 75 -3.37 -2.97 19.89
N VAL A 76 -2.18 -3.33 20.38
CA VAL A 76 -1.30 -4.29 19.71
C VAL A 76 -1.98 -5.66 19.58
N ARG A 77 -2.71 -6.12 20.61
CA ARG A 77 -3.50 -7.36 20.54
C ARG A 77 -4.66 -7.26 19.56
N ALA A 78 -5.38 -6.14 19.53
CA ALA A 78 -6.47 -5.91 18.58
C ALA A 78 -5.96 -5.92 17.13
N ASP A 79 -4.82 -5.27 16.86
CA ASP A 79 -4.19 -5.26 15.53
C ASP A 79 -3.69 -6.66 15.12
N ALA A 80 -3.13 -7.43 16.07
CA ALA A 80 -2.73 -8.81 15.83
C ALA A 80 -3.94 -9.70 15.49
N GLN A 81 -5.06 -9.53 16.19
CA GLN A 81 -6.30 -10.26 15.92
C GLN A 81 -6.88 -9.87 14.55
N ALA A 82 -6.92 -8.58 14.21
CA ALA A 82 -7.39 -8.11 12.91
C ALA A 82 -6.55 -8.68 11.74
N LYS A 83 -5.23 -8.80 11.92
CA LYS A 83 -4.33 -9.45 10.95
C LYS A 83 -4.62 -10.95 10.82
N ALA A 84 -4.85 -11.65 11.93
CA ALA A 84 -5.20 -13.07 11.91
C ALA A 84 -6.53 -13.31 11.17
N ASP A 85 -7.55 -12.48 11.43
CA ASP A 85 -8.84 -12.56 10.74
C ASP A 85 -8.73 -12.26 9.24
N ALA A 86 -7.87 -11.32 8.85
CA ALA A 86 -7.61 -11.01 7.44
C ALA A 86 -6.93 -12.19 6.72
N LEU A 87 -5.96 -12.85 7.37
CA LEU A 87 -5.30 -14.04 6.83
C LEU A 87 -6.28 -15.21 6.71
N ALA A 88 -7.12 -15.45 7.71
CA ALA A 88 -8.14 -16.49 7.67
C ALA A 88 -9.15 -16.28 6.52
N LYS A 89 -9.57 -15.03 6.28
CA LYS A 89 -10.42 -14.68 5.14
C LYS A 89 -9.72 -14.90 3.80
N ALA A 90 -8.43 -14.53 3.69
CA ALA A 90 -7.65 -14.72 2.47
C ALA A 90 -7.49 -16.22 2.15
N GLU A 91 -7.21 -17.05 3.14
CA GLU A 91 -7.13 -18.50 2.98
C GLU A 91 -8.48 -19.12 2.58
N ALA A 92 -9.58 -18.65 3.19
CA ALA A 92 -10.93 -19.08 2.81
C ALA A 92 -11.27 -18.72 1.35
N SER A 93 -10.92 -17.51 0.90
CA SER A 93 -11.09 -17.12 -0.50
C SER A 93 -10.23 -17.95 -1.46
N ALA A 94 -8.98 -18.24 -1.10
CA ALA A 94 -8.10 -19.07 -1.93
C ALA A 94 -8.64 -20.49 -2.08
N LYS A 95 -9.19 -21.07 -1.00
CA LYS A 95 -9.86 -22.39 -1.05
C LYS A 95 -11.12 -22.35 -1.92
N ALA A 96 -11.92 -21.29 -1.84
CA ALA A 96 -13.11 -21.13 -2.68
C ALA A 96 -12.75 -21.01 -4.18
N GLU A 97 -11.71 -20.25 -4.53
CA GLU A 97 -11.23 -20.15 -5.91
C GLU A 97 -10.65 -21.48 -6.42
N ALA A 98 -9.90 -22.20 -5.58
CA ALA A 98 -9.39 -23.53 -5.94
C ALA A 98 -10.53 -24.52 -6.20
N GLN A 99 -11.58 -24.50 -5.36
CA GLN A 99 -12.78 -25.32 -5.55
C GLN A 99 -13.50 -24.96 -6.86
N ALA A 100 -13.70 -23.66 -7.14
CA ALA A 100 -14.33 -23.20 -8.37
C ALA A 100 -13.56 -23.64 -9.63
N LYS A 101 -12.22 -23.62 -9.58
CA LYS A 101 -11.37 -24.14 -10.66
C LYS A 101 -11.50 -25.65 -10.84
N ALA A 102 -11.56 -26.41 -9.73
CA ALA A 102 -11.76 -27.86 -9.79
C ALA A 102 -13.13 -28.22 -10.38
N ASP A 103 -14.19 -27.49 -10.00
CA ASP A 103 -15.54 -27.68 -10.53
C ASP A 103 -15.63 -27.31 -12.02
N ALA A 104 -14.95 -26.24 -12.44
CA ALA A 104 -14.84 -25.87 -13.85
C ALA A 104 -14.11 -26.93 -14.69
N ALA A 105 -12.98 -27.45 -14.19
CA ALA A 105 -12.25 -28.53 -14.86
C ALA A 105 -13.09 -29.81 -14.97
N ARG A 106 -13.88 -30.13 -13.93
CA ARG A 106 -14.80 -31.27 -13.95
C ARG A 106 -15.93 -31.07 -14.98
N ALA A 107 -16.46 -29.86 -15.09
CA ALA A 107 -17.48 -29.55 -16.10
C ALA A 107 -16.91 -29.68 -17.53
N GLU A 108 -15.69 -29.21 -17.76
CA GLU A 108 -15.01 -29.34 -19.05
C GLU A 108 -14.74 -30.82 -19.41
N ALA A 109 -14.27 -31.63 -18.46
CA ALA A 109 -14.08 -33.07 -18.67
C ALA A 109 -15.39 -33.80 -19.01
N LEU A 110 -16.51 -33.42 -18.38
CA LEU A 110 -17.84 -33.96 -18.70
C LEU A 110 -18.32 -33.54 -20.10
N ALA A 111 -17.99 -32.33 -20.55
CA ALA A 111 -18.29 -31.86 -21.90
C ALA A 111 -17.50 -32.66 -22.94
N GLN A 112 -16.19 -32.82 -22.75
CA GLN A 112 -15.33 -33.62 -23.64
C GLN A 112 -15.80 -35.07 -23.75
N ALA A 113 -16.22 -35.69 -22.63
CA ALA A 113 -16.74 -37.06 -22.64
C ALA A 113 -18.03 -37.22 -23.46
N ARG A 114 -18.90 -36.20 -23.49
CA ARG A 114 -20.12 -36.20 -24.32
C ARG A 114 -19.79 -36.13 -25.81
N ASP A 115 -18.83 -35.28 -26.19
CA ASP A 115 -18.43 -35.12 -27.58
C ASP A 115 -17.75 -36.39 -28.14
N THR A 116 -16.95 -37.08 -27.32
CA THR A 116 -16.36 -38.37 -27.71
C THR A 116 -17.38 -39.52 -27.78
N GLY A 117 -18.48 -39.44 -27.02
CA GLY A 117 -19.54 -40.44 -27.02
C GLY A 117 -20.47 -40.39 -28.23
N ALA A 118 -20.59 -39.22 -28.88
CA ALA A 118 -21.46 -39.03 -30.03
C ALA A 118 -20.84 -39.52 -31.36
N GLY A 119 -19.52 -39.70 -31.44
CA GLY A 119 -18.79 -40.09 -32.66
C GLY A 119 -18.67 -41.60 -32.93
N SER A 120 -18.96 -42.47 -31.95
CA SER A 120 -18.74 -43.93 -32.05
C SER A 120 -20.02 -44.76 -32.09
N ALA A 121 -21.06 -44.27 -32.77
CA ALA A 121 -22.31 -45.01 -32.99
C ALA A 121 -22.27 -45.98 -34.20
N ALA A 122 -21.08 -46.34 -34.69
CA ALA A 122 -20.89 -47.26 -35.81
C ALA A 122 -19.94 -48.41 -35.44
N SER A 123 -20.40 -49.28 -34.54
CA SER A 123 -20.02 -50.71 -34.39
C SER A 123 -20.67 -51.26 -33.12
N ARG A 124 -21.97 -51.61 -33.18
CA ARG A 124 -22.61 -52.40 -32.12
C ARG A 124 -22.16 -53.86 -32.26
N GLN A 125 -21.17 -54.28 -31.47
CA GLN A 125 -21.08 -55.69 -31.06
C GLN A 125 -21.99 -55.92 -29.83
N PRO A 126 -22.58 -57.12 -29.69
CA PRO A 126 -23.45 -57.44 -28.56
C PRO A 126 -22.66 -57.53 -27.25
N PRO A 127 -23.33 -57.32 -26.09
CA PRO A 127 -22.65 -57.29 -24.79
C PRO A 127 -22.14 -58.69 -24.43
N GLU A 128 -20.83 -58.90 -24.53
CA GLU A 128 -20.18 -60.00 -23.81
C GLU A 128 -20.36 -59.79 -22.31
N GLN A 129 -20.83 -60.85 -21.66
CA GLN A 129 -21.02 -60.91 -20.22
C GLN A 129 -19.70 -60.59 -19.53
N LEU A 130 -19.71 -59.63 -18.60
CA LEU A 130 -18.57 -59.38 -17.72
C LEU A 130 -18.17 -60.71 -17.06
N THR A 131 -16.96 -61.16 -17.35
CA THR A 131 -16.39 -62.34 -16.72
C THR A 131 -16.33 -62.14 -15.20
N SER A 132 -16.49 -63.22 -14.43
CA SER A 132 -16.46 -63.17 -12.96
C SER A 132 -15.17 -62.53 -12.41
N ASP A 133 -14.09 -62.60 -13.18
CA ASP A 133 -12.82 -61.95 -12.85
C ASP A 133 -12.89 -60.41 -12.92
N GLN A 134 -13.63 -59.85 -13.87
CA GLN A 134 -13.88 -58.40 -13.90
C GLN A 134 -14.74 -57.94 -12.71
N GLN A 135 -15.70 -58.76 -12.29
CA GLN A 135 -16.53 -58.45 -11.12
C GLN A 135 -15.71 -58.48 -9.82
N ASN A 136 -14.84 -59.49 -9.66
CA ASN A 136 -13.92 -59.55 -8.51
C ASN A 136 -12.88 -58.43 -8.51
N ALA A 137 -12.44 -57.95 -9.68
CA ALA A 137 -11.52 -56.81 -9.79
C ALA A 137 -12.19 -55.50 -9.35
N LEU A 138 -13.46 -55.29 -9.72
CA LEU A 138 -14.26 -54.14 -9.28
C LEU A 138 -14.52 -54.16 -7.77
N GLU A 139 -14.76 -55.35 -7.20
CA GLU A 139 -14.99 -55.50 -5.76
C GLU A 139 -13.73 -55.26 -4.94
N ARG A 140 -12.55 -55.69 -5.44
CA ARG A 140 -11.25 -55.36 -4.84
C ARG A 140 -10.93 -53.86 -4.90
N LEU A 141 -11.26 -53.19 -5.99
CA LEU A 141 -11.09 -51.73 -6.13
C LEU A 141 -11.98 -50.93 -5.18
N ASN A 142 -13.22 -51.37 -4.96
CA ASN A 142 -14.10 -50.75 -3.97
C ASN A 142 -13.64 -50.99 -2.53
N LYS A 143 -13.05 -52.15 -2.25
CA LYS A 143 -12.49 -52.47 -0.92
C LYS A 143 -11.22 -51.68 -0.61
N LEU A 144 -10.39 -51.38 -1.60
CA LEU A 144 -9.19 -50.56 -1.47
C LEU A 144 -9.48 -49.05 -1.37
N ARG A 145 -10.64 -48.59 -1.87
CA ARG A 145 -11.03 -47.18 -1.82
C ARG A 145 -11.48 -46.71 -0.42
N GLY A 146 -11.51 -47.57 0.59
CA GLY A 146 -11.60 -47.16 2.00
C GLY A 146 -12.73 -46.18 2.31
N VAL A 147 -13.90 -46.33 1.68
CA VAL A 147 -15.05 -45.47 1.94
C VAL A 147 -15.70 -45.95 3.23
N ASN A 148 -15.19 -45.46 4.36
CA ASN A 148 -15.94 -45.41 5.60
C ASN A 148 -17.14 -44.48 5.39
N GLN A 149 -18.32 -45.06 5.25
CA GLN A 149 -19.60 -44.38 5.22
C GLN A 149 -19.96 -43.98 6.66
N PRO A 150 -20.08 -42.69 7.02
CA PRO A 150 -20.69 -42.32 8.28
C PRO A 150 -22.19 -42.62 8.22
N ALA A 151 -22.70 -43.28 9.25
CA ALA A 151 -24.11 -43.54 9.43
C ALA A 151 -24.90 -42.22 9.51
N ALA A 152 -25.94 -42.10 8.69
CA ALA A 152 -27.04 -41.17 8.88
C ALA A 152 -28.37 -41.86 8.49
N PRO A 153 -29.48 -41.54 9.18
CA PRO A 153 -30.65 -42.40 9.28
C PRO A 153 -31.61 -42.34 8.07
N ALA A 154 -32.42 -43.39 8.02
CA ALA A 154 -33.39 -43.76 7.00
C ALA A 154 -34.50 -42.73 6.73
N ALA A 155 -34.89 -42.60 5.45
CA ALA A 155 -36.28 -42.73 5.00
C ALA A 155 -36.33 -42.78 3.45
N ASN A 156 -36.78 -43.93 2.93
CA ASN A 156 -36.92 -44.23 1.51
C ASN A 156 -38.02 -43.41 0.81
N PRO A 157 -37.82 -43.02 -0.47
CA PRO A 157 -38.88 -42.82 -1.44
C PRO A 157 -38.98 -44.01 -2.41
N PHE A 158 -40.21 -44.51 -2.57
CA PHE A 158 -40.78 -45.15 -3.77
C PHE A 158 -40.01 -46.31 -4.47
N GLN A 159 -40.59 -47.52 -4.37
CA GLN A 159 -40.64 -48.44 -5.50
C GLN A 159 -42.08 -48.94 -5.75
N PRO A 160 -42.44 -49.25 -7.02
CA PRO A 160 -43.76 -49.74 -7.42
C PRO A 160 -43.80 -51.27 -7.46
N GLN A 161 -44.94 -51.88 -7.11
CA GLN A 161 -45.24 -53.28 -7.35
C GLN A 161 -46.67 -53.41 -7.91
N GLN A 162 -46.76 -54.10 -9.05
CA GLN A 162 -47.96 -54.39 -9.83
C GLN A 162 -48.57 -55.75 -9.43
N GLY A 163 -49.91 -55.82 -9.47
CA GLY A 163 -50.74 -57.02 -9.67
C GLY A 163 -50.95 -57.91 -8.43
N ASN A 164 -52.09 -58.53 -8.16
CA ASN A 164 -53.41 -58.63 -8.80
C ASN A 164 -54.39 -59.13 -7.72
N ASN A 165 -55.63 -58.65 -7.70
CA ASN A 165 -56.86 -59.47 -7.70
C ASN A 165 -58.10 -58.62 -7.38
N ALA A 166 -59.16 -58.95 -8.12
CA ALA A 166 -60.40 -58.20 -8.25
C ALA A 166 -61.35 -58.38 -7.04
N GLN A 167 -62.11 -57.33 -6.71
CA GLN A 167 -63.58 -57.35 -6.81
C GLN A 167 -64.20 -55.94 -6.63
N PRO A 168 -65.36 -55.64 -7.25
CA PRO A 168 -65.88 -54.27 -7.40
C PRO A 168 -66.97 -53.94 -6.36
N SER A 169 -67.00 -52.71 -5.84
CA SER A 169 -68.27 -52.03 -5.44
C SER A 169 -68.13 -50.59 -4.91
N ARG A 170 -68.82 -49.70 -5.63
CA ARG A 170 -69.52 -48.44 -5.24
C ARG A 170 -68.70 -47.15 -4.93
N PRO A 171 -69.02 -46.02 -5.61
CA PRO A 171 -68.43 -44.72 -5.32
C PRO A 171 -69.08 -44.06 -4.09
N PRO A 172 -68.31 -43.44 -3.17
CA PRO A 172 -68.90 -42.65 -2.10
C PRO A 172 -69.38 -41.30 -2.67
N LEU A 173 -70.68 -41.03 -2.56
CA LEU A 173 -71.28 -39.72 -2.84
C LEU A 173 -70.59 -38.65 -1.97
N ARG A 174 -69.88 -37.72 -2.61
CA ARG A 174 -69.41 -36.50 -1.95
C ARG A 174 -70.63 -35.63 -1.65
N LYS A 175 -70.92 -35.43 -0.36
CA LYS A 175 -71.87 -34.39 0.07
C LYS A 175 -71.31 -33.03 -0.37
N PRO A 176 -72.15 -32.09 -0.84
CA PRO A 176 -71.69 -30.75 -1.13
C PRO A 176 -71.17 -30.11 0.16
N ILE A 177 -69.95 -29.61 0.11
CA ILE A 177 -69.33 -28.84 1.18
C ILE A 177 -70.29 -27.70 1.51
N SER A 178 -70.75 -27.62 2.76
CA SER A 178 -71.72 -26.59 3.14
C SER A 178 -71.09 -25.20 2.98
N LYS A 179 -71.88 -24.20 2.58
CA LYS A 179 -71.42 -22.81 2.43
C LYS A 179 -70.73 -22.29 3.71
N SER A 180 -71.08 -22.84 4.87
CA SER A 180 -70.48 -22.52 6.16
C SER A 180 -69.00 -22.92 6.24
N THR A 181 -68.60 -24.07 5.69
CA THR A 181 -67.19 -24.49 5.68
C THR A 181 -66.32 -23.55 4.83
N TRP A 182 -66.85 -23.04 3.72
CA TRP A 182 -66.15 -22.04 2.90
C TRP A 182 -65.96 -20.70 3.60
N VAL A 183 -66.95 -20.26 4.38
CA VAL A 183 -66.83 -19.02 5.18
C VAL A 183 -65.81 -19.19 6.29
N SER A 184 -65.79 -20.33 7.00
CA SER A 184 -64.81 -20.60 8.05
C SER A 184 -63.38 -20.65 7.49
N VAL A 185 -63.18 -21.28 6.33
CA VAL A 185 -61.88 -21.30 5.65
C VAL A 185 -61.46 -19.88 5.24
N ALA A 186 -62.38 -19.05 4.73
CA ALA A 186 -62.08 -17.66 4.37
C ALA A 186 -61.72 -16.78 5.58
N ILE A 187 -62.38 -16.97 6.73
CA ILE A 187 -62.07 -16.25 7.97
C ILE A 187 -60.72 -16.68 8.54
N VAL A 188 -60.42 -17.99 8.54
CA VAL A 188 -59.13 -18.50 9.00
C VAL A 188 -58.00 -18.04 8.08
N LEU A 189 -58.19 -18.04 6.76
CA LEU A 189 -57.24 -17.46 5.80
C LEU A 189 -57.09 -15.95 5.98
N GLY A 190 -58.17 -15.23 6.25
CA GLY A 190 -58.15 -13.79 6.54
C GLY A 190 -57.37 -13.46 7.82
N LEU A 191 -57.56 -14.25 8.88
CA LEU A 191 -56.83 -14.13 10.14
C LEU A 191 -55.35 -14.49 9.98
N ILE A 192 -55.01 -15.56 9.26
CA ILE A 192 -53.61 -15.93 8.96
C ILE A 192 -52.94 -14.84 8.12
N TRP A 193 -53.64 -14.26 7.13
CA TRP A 193 -53.12 -13.16 6.32
C TRP A 193 -52.91 -11.87 7.15
N PHE A 194 -53.78 -11.61 8.13
CA PHE A 194 -53.70 -10.44 8.99
C PHE A 194 -52.66 -10.57 10.12
N LEU A 195 -52.46 -11.77 10.66
CA LEU A 195 -51.43 -12.06 11.68
C LEU A 195 -50.04 -12.31 11.07
N ALA A 196 -49.96 -12.82 9.84
CA ALA A 196 -48.72 -12.90 9.07
C ALA A 196 -48.49 -11.65 8.20
N ARG A 197 -49.16 -10.53 8.50
CA ARG A 197 -48.98 -9.27 7.78
C ARG A 197 -47.52 -8.84 7.95
N PRO A 198 -46.68 -8.94 6.91
CA PRO A 198 -45.27 -8.66 7.04
C PRO A 198 -45.14 -7.18 7.42
N SER A 199 -44.39 -6.92 8.49
CA SER A 199 -43.81 -5.61 8.80
C SER A 199 -43.63 -4.78 7.53
N ASP A 200 -44.25 -3.59 7.46
CA ASP A 200 -44.49 -2.84 6.23
C ASP A 200 -43.32 -2.98 5.23
N PRO A 201 -43.53 -3.55 4.04
CA PRO A 201 -42.45 -3.78 3.06
C PRO A 201 -41.71 -2.47 2.72
N THR A 202 -42.40 -1.33 2.85
CA THR A 202 -41.85 0.02 2.69
C THR A 202 -40.75 0.36 3.69
N LYS A 203 -40.86 -0.06 4.96
CA LYS A 203 -39.81 0.18 5.99
C LYS A 203 -38.56 -0.66 5.73
N LYS A 204 -38.73 -1.91 5.30
CA LYS A 204 -37.61 -2.78 4.90
C LYS A 204 -36.90 -2.24 3.66
N LEU A 205 -37.65 -1.77 2.68
CA LEU A 205 -37.10 -1.12 1.47
C LEU A 205 -36.38 0.19 1.82
N GLN A 206 -36.93 1.00 2.73
CA GLN A 206 -36.28 2.22 3.21
C GLN A 206 -34.94 1.92 3.89
N ALA A 207 -34.90 0.94 4.78
CA ALA A 207 -33.65 0.53 5.44
C ALA A 207 -32.59 0.04 4.43
N ARG A 208 -32.99 -0.62 3.34
CA ARG A 208 -32.06 -1.01 2.26
C ARG A 208 -31.55 0.18 1.47
N VAL A 209 -32.41 1.17 1.21
CA VAL A 209 -32.01 2.44 0.56
C VAL A 209 -31.02 3.20 1.44
N ASP A 210 -31.29 3.32 2.75
CA ASP A 210 -30.40 4.01 3.69
C ASP A 210 -29.04 3.31 3.77
N LYS A 211 -29.03 1.97 3.85
CA LYS A 211 -27.81 1.16 3.77
C LYS A 211 -27.07 1.34 2.44
N ALA A 212 -27.80 1.46 1.32
CA ALA A 212 -27.19 1.71 0.01
C ALA A 212 -26.60 3.13 -0.08
N VAL A 213 -27.22 4.12 0.55
CA VAL A 213 -26.67 5.47 0.68
C VAL A 213 -25.40 5.47 1.54
N GLU A 214 -25.37 4.69 2.62
CA GLU A 214 -24.16 4.47 3.43
C GLU A 214 -23.03 3.84 2.59
N MET A 215 -23.34 2.84 1.76
CA MET A 215 -22.38 2.26 0.81
C MET A 215 -21.82 3.29 -0.19
N VAL A 216 -22.64 4.26 -0.61
CA VAL A 216 -22.17 5.37 -1.45
C VAL A 216 -21.20 6.28 -0.70
N GLN A 217 -21.43 6.54 0.59
CA GLN A 217 -20.51 7.32 1.43
C GLN A 217 -19.17 6.61 1.64
N ASP A 218 -19.21 5.28 1.77
CA ASP A 218 -18.04 4.38 1.79
C ASP A 218 -17.34 4.25 0.43
N CYS A 219 -17.81 4.96 -0.61
CA CYS A 219 -17.33 4.85 -1.98
C CYS A 219 -17.46 3.46 -2.63
N LYS A 220 -18.39 2.62 -2.14
CA LYS A 220 -18.77 1.34 -2.74
C LYS A 220 -19.86 1.52 -3.80
N ILE A 221 -19.58 2.34 -4.82
CA ILE A 221 -20.56 2.73 -5.85
C ILE A 221 -21.09 1.53 -6.65
N ASP A 222 -20.25 0.53 -6.95
CA ASP A 222 -20.67 -0.66 -7.69
C ASP A 222 -21.65 -1.52 -6.88
N ALA A 223 -21.42 -1.67 -5.57
CA ALA A 223 -22.36 -2.34 -4.67
C ALA A 223 -23.69 -1.57 -4.57
N ALA A 224 -23.64 -0.23 -4.49
CA ALA A 224 -24.84 0.60 -4.48
C ALA A 224 -25.63 0.51 -5.81
N ARG A 225 -24.96 0.40 -6.96
CA ARG A 225 -25.60 0.18 -8.28
C ARG A 225 -26.28 -1.20 -8.35
N ASN A 226 -25.65 -2.23 -7.81
CA ASN A 226 -26.23 -3.57 -7.73
C ASN A 226 -27.46 -3.59 -6.82
N GLU A 227 -27.40 -2.93 -5.65
CA GLU A 227 -28.55 -2.76 -4.77
C GLU A 227 -29.67 -1.97 -5.46
N LEU A 228 -29.36 -0.91 -6.21
CA LEU A 228 -30.34 -0.15 -6.99
C LEU A 228 -31.04 -1.02 -8.05
N ALA A 229 -30.32 -1.93 -8.71
CA ALA A 229 -30.91 -2.92 -9.62
C ALA A 229 -31.85 -3.89 -8.88
N SER A 230 -31.46 -4.35 -7.68
CA SER A 230 -32.30 -5.22 -6.86
C SER A 230 -33.54 -4.50 -6.29
N LEU A 231 -33.41 -3.23 -5.91
CA LEU A 231 -34.53 -2.41 -5.42
C LEU A 231 -35.54 -2.12 -6.54
N LYS A 232 -35.08 -2.03 -7.80
CA LYS A 232 -35.95 -1.95 -8.98
C LYS A 232 -36.74 -3.25 -9.18
N SER A 233 -36.12 -4.41 -9.04
CA SER A 233 -36.84 -5.70 -9.14
C SER A 233 -37.85 -5.90 -8.00
N ASP A 234 -37.53 -5.39 -6.80
CA ASP A 234 -38.40 -5.48 -5.62
C ASP A 234 -39.51 -4.41 -5.59
N LYS A 235 -39.66 -3.63 -6.68
CA LYS A 235 -40.68 -2.57 -6.84
C LYS A 235 -40.62 -1.49 -5.75
N ALA A 236 -39.41 -1.04 -5.40
CA ALA A 236 -39.20 0.11 -4.52
C ALA A 236 -39.85 1.38 -5.08
N SER A 237 -40.17 2.35 -4.20
CA SER A 237 -40.84 3.57 -4.64
C SER A 237 -39.93 4.40 -5.57
N ALA A 238 -40.54 5.11 -6.53
CA ALA A 238 -39.79 5.95 -7.47
C ALA A 238 -38.97 7.05 -6.77
N GLN A 239 -39.47 7.57 -5.63
CA GLN A 239 -38.74 8.53 -4.80
C GLN A 239 -37.49 7.90 -4.16
N GLN A 240 -37.59 6.68 -3.61
CA GLN A 240 -36.45 5.97 -3.02
C GLN A 240 -35.35 5.71 -4.04
N LEU A 241 -35.73 5.24 -5.23
CA LEU A 241 -34.79 5.00 -6.33
C LEU A 241 -34.10 6.30 -6.79
N LYS A 242 -34.84 7.41 -6.85
CA LYS A 242 -34.29 8.72 -7.21
C LYS A 242 -33.29 9.23 -6.18
N THR A 243 -33.60 9.15 -4.89
CA THR A 243 -32.69 9.55 -3.81
C THR A 243 -31.37 8.79 -3.88
N LEU A 244 -31.42 7.47 -4.09
CA LEU A 244 -30.21 6.66 -4.22
C LEU A 244 -29.43 7.01 -5.49
N GLN A 245 -30.12 7.19 -6.62
CA GLN A 245 -29.49 7.60 -7.89
C GLN A 245 -28.79 8.96 -7.76
N ASP A 246 -29.43 9.94 -7.13
CA ASP A 246 -28.87 11.27 -6.91
C ASP A 246 -27.68 11.22 -5.94
N ALA A 247 -27.74 10.40 -4.88
CA ALA A 247 -26.61 10.16 -3.98
C ALA A 247 -25.42 9.53 -4.71
N ILE A 248 -25.66 8.52 -5.56
CA ILE A 248 -24.63 7.89 -6.40
C ILE A 248 -23.98 8.94 -7.30
N ASN A 249 -24.79 9.72 -8.04
CA ASN A 249 -24.28 10.71 -8.99
C ASN A 249 -23.50 11.83 -8.29
N ALA A 250 -23.94 12.28 -7.12
CA ALA A 250 -23.29 13.33 -6.34
C ALA A 250 -21.92 12.89 -5.80
N ASN A 251 -21.75 11.60 -5.47
CA ASN A 251 -20.51 11.07 -4.88
C ASN A 251 -19.59 10.37 -5.88
N ALA A 252 -20.09 9.98 -7.06
CA ALA A 252 -19.34 9.22 -8.07
C ALA A 252 -17.96 9.84 -8.36
N LYS A 253 -17.89 11.13 -8.70
CA LYS A 253 -16.62 11.80 -9.03
C LYS A 253 -15.60 11.77 -7.89
N LYS A 254 -16.05 11.97 -6.64
CA LYS A 254 -15.16 11.94 -5.46
C LYS A 254 -14.66 10.52 -5.19
N CYS A 255 -15.52 9.54 -5.36
CA CYS A 255 -15.19 8.13 -5.16
C CYS A 255 -14.31 7.58 -6.28
N ASP A 256 -14.53 7.99 -7.53
CA ASP A 256 -13.67 7.66 -8.65
C ASP A 256 -12.27 8.24 -8.44
N ALA A 257 -12.15 9.50 -8.01
CA ALA A 257 -10.86 10.10 -7.68
C ALA A 257 -10.12 9.34 -6.57
N LYS A 258 -10.81 8.96 -5.49
CA LYS A 258 -10.24 8.12 -4.40
C LYS A 258 -9.81 6.75 -4.92
N ARG A 259 -10.60 6.11 -5.78
CA ARG A 259 -10.28 4.81 -6.36
C ARG A 259 -9.09 4.89 -7.30
N HIS A 260 -9.00 5.93 -8.13
CA HIS A 260 -7.85 6.17 -9.00
C HIS A 260 -6.58 6.45 -8.19
N ARG A 261 -6.68 7.23 -7.11
CA ARG A 261 -5.57 7.42 -6.16
C ARG A 261 -5.13 6.09 -5.56
N ALA A 262 -6.06 5.31 -5.00
CA ALA A 262 -5.74 4.03 -4.35
C ALA A 262 -5.08 3.06 -5.33
N LYS A 263 -5.55 3.01 -6.56
CA LYS A 263 -4.91 2.23 -7.63
C LYS A 263 -3.52 2.75 -7.99
N ALA A 264 -3.38 4.06 -8.18
CA ALA A 264 -2.07 4.67 -8.44
C ALA A 264 -1.09 4.41 -7.29
N TRP A 265 -1.56 4.38 -6.04
CA TRP A 265 -0.76 4.03 -4.88
C TRP A 265 -0.36 2.55 -4.88
N SER A 266 -1.30 1.63 -5.14
CA SER A 266 -1.00 0.20 -5.20
C SER A 266 0.04 -0.14 -6.28
N ASP A 267 0.03 0.59 -7.40
CA ASP A 267 0.98 0.41 -8.49
C ASP A 267 2.36 1.04 -8.18
N LEU A 268 2.37 2.15 -7.42
CA LEU A 268 3.58 2.87 -7.05
C LEU A 268 4.33 2.24 -5.87
N ARG A 269 3.62 1.76 -4.85
CA ARG A 269 4.18 1.20 -3.61
C ARG A 269 5.27 0.14 -3.86
N PRO A 270 5.07 -0.92 -4.67
CA PRO A 270 6.11 -1.91 -4.92
C PRO A 270 7.35 -1.31 -5.60
N GLN A 271 7.18 -0.27 -6.41
CA GLN A 271 8.31 0.41 -7.06
C GLN A 271 9.12 1.24 -6.06
N LEU A 272 8.45 1.87 -5.08
CA LEU A 272 9.13 2.58 -3.99
C LEU A 272 9.87 1.59 -3.07
N GLU A 273 9.25 0.46 -2.75
CA GLU A 273 9.87 -0.59 -1.94
C GLU A 273 11.09 -1.20 -2.63
N SER A 274 11.00 -1.49 -3.93
CA SER A 274 12.13 -1.95 -4.74
C SER A 274 13.24 -0.90 -4.82
N ALA A 275 12.90 0.38 -4.98
CA ALA A 275 13.88 1.47 -4.96
C ALA A 275 14.58 1.59 -3.59
N LEU A 276 13.86 1.39 -2.49
CA LEU A 276 14.45 1.39 -1.15
C LEU A 276 15.37 0.18 -0.94
N GLN A 277 14.97 -1.01 -1.39
CA GLN A 277 15.77 -2.24 -1.31
C GLN A 277 17.07 -2.12 -2.11
N SER A 278 17.02 -1.53 -3.30
CA SER A 278 18.19 -1.31 -4.17
C SER A 278 19.06 -0.12 -3.74
N GLY A 279 18.68 0.64 -2.70
CA GLY A 279 19.41 1.82 -2.24
C GLY A 279 19.20 3.08 -3.07
N ALA A 280 18.29 3.06 -4.05
CA ALA A 280 17.89 4.20 -4.87
C ALA A 280 16.93 5.15 -4.10
N ILE A 281 17.38 5.64 -2.93
CA ILE A 281 16.55 6.41 -1.99
C ILE A 281 16.06 7.72 -2.62
N ASP A 282 16.91 8.43 -3.35
CA ASP A 282 16.54 9.70 -4.00
C ASP A 282 15.55 9.51 -5.16
N LEU A 283 15.49 8.32 -5.76
CA LEU A 283 14.46 7.98 -6.73
C LEU A 283 13.11 7.73 -6.04
N ALA A 284 13.12 7.02 -4.92
CA ALA A 284 11.92 6.79 -4.11
C ALA A 284 11.33 8.12 -3.62
N ASP A 285 12.16 9.00 -3.06
CA ASP A 285 11.80 10.34 -2.59
C ASP A 285 11.13 11.17 -3.71
N ARG A 286 11.78 11.27 -4.87
CA ARG A 286 11.24 12.00 -6.03
C ARG A 286 9.90 11.44 -6.54
N ARG A 287 9.76 10.10 -6.58
CA ARG A 287 8.52 9.46 -7.03
C ARG A 287 7.39 9.67 -6.03
N LEU A 288 7.67 9.56 -4.74
CA LEU A 288 6.69 9.83 -3.70
C LEU A 288 6.26 11.31 -3.73
N ALA A 289 7.20 12.25 -3.87
CA ALA A 289 6.89 13.68 -4.00
C ALA A 289 6.02 13.98 -5.24
N ALA A 290 6.28 13.33 -6.38
CA ALA A 290 5.45 13.47 -7.57
C ALA A 290 4.03 12.93 -7.36
N PHE A 291 3.91 11.81 -6.64
CA PHE A 291 2.62 11.23 -6.29
C PHE A 291 1.84 12.14 -5.33
N THR A 292 2.46 12.59 -4.24
CA THR A 292 1.80 13.46 -3.25
C THR A 292 1.45 14.82 -3.81
N LYS A 293 2.23 15.36 -4.76
CA LYS A 293 1.87 16.58 -5.51
C LYS A 293 0.60 16.40 -6.36
N THR A 294 0.43 15.23 -6.97
CA THR A 294 -0.67 14.97 -7.89
C THR A 294 -1.95 14.60 -7.14
N TRP A 295 -1.82 13.77 -6.11
CA TRP A 295 -2.97 13.16 -5.44
C TRP A 295 -3.22 13.71 -4.03
N GLY A 296 -2.22 14.33 -3.39
CA GLY A 296 -2.20 14.72 -1.97
C GLY A 296 -1.41 13.75 -1.08
N ALA A 297 -1.17 14.10 0.17
CA ALA A 297 -0.58 13.20 1.18
C ALA A 297 -1.67 12.63 2.10
N ASP A 298 -1.60 11.33 2.35
CA ASP A 298 -2.43 10.54 3.28
C ASP A 298 -1.54 9.75 4.24
N ASP A 299 -2.14 8.97 5.13
CA ASP A 299 -1.40 8.26 6.17
C ASP A 299 -0.43 7.22 5.58
N GLU A 300 -0.82 6.49 4.53
CA GLU A 300 0.06 5.52 3.87
C GLU A 300 1.26 6.19 3.18
N SER A 301 1.04 7.30 2.48
CA SER A 301 2.15 8.03 1.84
C SER A 301 3.07 8.71 2.86
N ARG A 302 2.55 9.15 4.01
CA ARG A 302 3.36 9.66 5.13
C ARG A 302 4.18 8.57 5.82
N GLU A 303 3.63 7.37 5.95
CA GLU A 303 4.37 6.22 6.48
C GLU A 303 5.54 5.87 5.55
N MET A 304 5.29 5.80 4.24
CA MET A 304 6.35 5.57 3.26
C MET A 304 7.40 6.69 3.22
N ASP A 305 7.00 7.94 3.35
CA ASP A 305 7.91 9.09 3.51
C ASP A 305 8.81 8.91 4.73
N GLY A 306 8.23 8.50 5.87
CA GLY A 306 8.98 8.14 7.07
C GLY A 306 10.02 7.03 6.84
N ARG A 307 9.64 5.95 6.14
CA ARG A 307 10.57 4.87 5.78
C ARG A 307 11.70 5.37 4.87
N ILE A 308 11.40 6.22 3.90
CA ILE A 308 12.41 6.82 3.00
C ILE A 308 13.40 7.67 3.82
N ASP A 309 12.91 8.50 4.73
CA ASP A 309 13.75 9.35 5.57
C ASP A 309 14.66 8.55 6.51
N VAL A 310 14.16 7.47 7.12
CA VAL A 310 14.99 6.58 7.94
C VAL A 310 16.14 6.02 7.11
N ARG A 311 15.85 5.49 5.91
CA ARG A 311 16.89 4.95 5.01
C ARG A 311 17.86 6.03 4.54
N LYS A 312 17.38 7.24 4.27
CA LYS A 312 18.20 8.40 3.90
C LYS A 312 19.15 8.78 5.03
N GLY A 313 18.63 8.80 6.25
CA GLY A 313 19.42 9.03 7.46
C GLY A 313 20.46 7.94 7.68
N GLU A 314 20.12 6.67 7.56
CA GLU A 314 21.09 5.55 7.66
C GLU A 314 22.23 5.69 6.65
N ARG A 315 21.93 6.06 5.39
CA ARG A 315 22.94 6.32 4.36
C ARG A 315 23.87 7.46 4.79
N LEU A 316 23.32 8.58 5.28
CA LEU A 316 24.11 9.71 5.78
C LEU A 316 25.01 9.31 6.95
N LEU A 317 24.53 8.46 7.87
CA LEU A 317 25.33 7.97 9.00
C LEU A 317 26.43 7.01 8.56
N ASN A 318 26.19 6.15 7.56
CA ASN A 318 27.24 5.32 6.96
C ASN A 318 28.33 6.17 6.29
N GLU A 319 27.93 7.23 5.59
CA GLU A 319 28.87 8.18 4.98
C GLU A 319 29.65 8.98 6.05
N ALA A 320 29.00 9.37 7.14
CA ALA A 320 29.65 10.04 8.27
C ALA A 320 30.71 9.13 8.91
N ASP A 321 30.39 7.86 9.15
CA ASP A 321 31.34 6.84 9.64
C ASP A 321 32.54 6.67 8.69
N ALA A 322 32.29 6.62 7.37
CA ALA A 322 33.35 6.58 6.37
C ALA A 322 34.23 7.85 6.36
N CYS A 323 33.66 9.00 6.71
CA CYS A 323 34.42 10.25 6.87
C CYS A 323 35.25 10.27 8.16
N ILE A 324 34.71 9.77 9.27
CA ILE A 324 35.45 9.59 10.53
C ILE A 324 36.64 8.65 10.33
N LYS A 325 36.46 7.53 9.62
CA LYS A 325 37.54 6.59 9.28
C LYS A 325 38.65 7.21 8.44
N ARG A 326 38.34 8.23 7.64
CA ARG A 326 39.30 9.02 6.85
C ARG A 326 39.85 10.23 7.60
N ALA A 327 39.46 10.42 8.86
CA ALA A 327 39.74 11.61 9.66
C ALA A 327 39.30 12.93 9.02
N ASP A 328 38.27 12.91 8.16
CA ASP A 328 37.68 14.10 7.56
C ASP A 328 36.55 14.65 8.45
N ARG A 329 36.93 15.60 9.31
CA ARG A 329 36.04 16.25 10.26
C ARG A 329 34.89 16.98 9.57
N ALA A 330 35.19 17.80 8.56
CA ALA A 330 34.20 18.67 7.93
C ALA A 330 33.13 17.82 7.21
N CYS A 331 33.55 16.74 6.56
CA CYS A 331 32.61 15.78 5.99
C CYS A 331 31.71 15.16 7.07
N ALA A 332 32.30 14.63 8.15
CA ALA A 332 31.55 13.93 9.19
C ALA A 332 30.52 14.84 9.88
N GLU A 333 30.90 16.07 10.24
CA GLU A 333 29.99 17.06 10.83
C GLU A 333 28.83 17.42 9.88
N ALA A 334 29.12 17.65 8.59
CA ALA A 334 28.09 17.96 7.60
C ALA A 334 27.07 16.83 7.44
N LYS A 335 27.53 15.56 7.44
CA LYS A 335 26.66 14.39 7.30
C LYS A 335 25.83 14.13 8.55
N LEU A 336 26.39 14.31 9.75
CA LEU A 336 25.66 14.19 11.01
C LEU A 336 24.58 15.27 11.15
N GLN A 337 24.89 16.53 10.83
CA GLN A 337 23.89 17.60 10.82
C GLN A 337 22.76 17.33 9.81
N ALA A 338 23.09 16.77 8.63
CA ALA A 338 22.08 16.39 7.65
C ALA A 338 21.17 15.26 8.17
N ALA A 339 21.73 14.27 8.87
CA ALA A 339 20.96 13.18 9.47
C ALA A 339 20.06 13.67 10.62
N GLU A 340 20.54 14.60 11.45
CA GLU A 340 19.78 15.18 12.56
C GLU A 340 18.59 16.03 12.10
N LYS A 341 18.71 16.72 10.96
CA LYS A 341 17.61 17.49 10.37
C LYS A 341 16.39 16.62 10.02
N LEU A 342 16.59 15.32 9.80
CA LEU A 342 15.49 14.37 9.57
C LEU A 342 14.72 14.05 10.86
N GLN A 343 15.27 14.35 12.04
CA GLN A 343 14.64 14.20 13.37
C GLN A 343 14.00 12.83 13.65
N ARG A 344 14.52 11.75 13.05
CA ARG A 344 14.00 10.39 13.26
C ARG A 344 14.53 9.82 14.57
N SER A 345 13.62 9.38 15.45
CA SER A 345 13.96 8.80 16.76
C SER A 345 14.81 7.55 16.65
N GLU A 346 14.58 6.75 15.62
CA GLU A 346 15.30 5.50 15.32
C GLU A 346 16.80 5.74 15.03
N LEU A 347 17.17 6.94 14.60
CA LEU A 347 18.55 7.28 14.25
C LEU A 347 19.34 7.90 15.41
N LYS A 348 18.67 8.30 16.50
CA LYS A 348 19.27 9.11 17.59
C LYS A 348 20.48 8.42 18.23
N THR A 349 20.32 7.16 18.62
CA THR A 349 21.39 6.39 19.27
C THR A 349 22.64 6.31 18.40
N ARG A 350 22.45 6.14 17.09
CA ARG A 350 23.57 6.04 16.14
C ARG A 350 24.23 7.39 15.87
N VAL A 351 23.44 8.47 15.84
CA VAL A 351 23.96 9.84 15.77
C VAL A 351 24.81 10.17 17.00
N GLU A 352 24.35 9.81 18.20
CA GLU A 352 25.08 10.03 19.46
C GLU A 352 26.42 9.30 19.46
N LEU A 353 26.43 8.01 19.09
CA LEU A 353 27.65 7.22 19.00
C LEU A 353 28.66 7.79 17.98
N LEU A 354 28.18 8.26 16.83
CA LEU A 354 29.06 8.88 15.84
C LEU A 354 29.58 10.25 16.30
N ARG A 355 28.79 11.04 17.03
CA ARG A 355 29.27 12.28 17.67
C ARG A 355 30.34 12.01 18.72
N GLU A 356 30.19 10.96 19.53
CA GLU A 356 31.21 10.55 20.49
C GLU A 356 32.52 10.18 19.77
N SER A 357 32.44 9.38 18.69
CA SER A 357 33.62 9.00 17.90
C SER A 357 34.30 10.21 17.25
N LEU A 358 33.53 11.20 16.79
CA LEU A 358 34.04 12.46 16.27
C LEU A 358 34.75 13.25 17.38
N SER A 359 34.20 13.28 18.59
CA SER A 359 34.83 13.95 19.73
C SER A 359 36.16 13.30 20.14
N GLU A 360 36.27 11.97 20.07
CA GLU A 360 37.53 11.25 20.31
C GLU A 360 38.58 11.54 19.25
N LEU A 361 38.16 11.64 17.98
CA LEU A 361 39.04 12.04 16.89
C LEU A 361 39.57 13.47 17.10
N LEU A 362 38.70 14.38 17.57
CA LEU A 362 39.10 15.74 17.93
C LEU A 362 40.09 15.78 19.10
N LYS A 363 39.88 14.97 20.15
CA LYS A 363 40.84 14.87 21.26
C LYS A 363 42.20 14.40 20.76
N ARG A 364 42.25 13.35 19.94
CA ARG A 364 43.50 12.81 19.39
C ARG A 364 44.22 13.83 18.50
N THR A 365 43.50 14.43 17.56
CA THR A 365 44.09 15.44 16.65
C THR A 365 44.60 16.67 17.41
N VAL A 366 43.89 17.15 18.43
CA VAL A 366 44.36 18.26 19.28
C VAL A 366 45.61 17.87 20.08
N LEU A 367 45.65 16.67 20.66
CA LEU A 367 46.82 16.17 21.41
C LEU A 367 48.05 15.95 20.52
N GLU A 368 47.85 15.47 19.30
CA GLU A 368 48.92 15.24 18.33
C GLU A 368 49.44 16.56 17.75
N GLN A 369 48.56 17.55 17.58
CA GLN A 369 48.92 18.90 17.14
C GLN A 369 49.54 19.75 18.28
N ALA A 370 49.34 19.36 19.54
CA ALA A 370 50.05 19.93 20.70
C ALA A 370 51.52 19.46 20.81
N VAL A 371 51.97 18.56 19.93
CA VAL A 371 53.38 18.14 19.82
C VAL A 371 53.90 18.54 18.43
N PRO A 372 54.36 19.80 18.26
CA PRO A 372 55.76 19.94 17.84
C PRO A 372 56.42 21.27 18.27
N ALA A 373 57.41 21.26 19.18
CA ALA A 373 58.44 22.31 19.28
C ALA A 373 59.63 22.01 20.25
N ALA A 374 59.96 20.76 20.55
CA ALA A 374 61.05 20.46 21.49
C ALA A 374 62.02 19.37 21.02
N ALA A 375 62.38 19.35 19.72
CA ALA A 375 63.61 18.69 19.25
C ALA A 375 63.84 18.96 17.74
N ALA A 376 64.31 20.15 17.40
CA ALA A 376 65.11 20.35 16.18
C ALA A 376 66.00 21.60 16.39
N PRO A 377 67.35 21.46 16.40
CA PRO A 377 68.23 22.61 16.55
C PRO A 377 68.25 23.45 15.25
N ALA A 378 68.37 24.75 15.47
CA ALA A 378 68.38 25.81 14.47
C ALA A 378 69.42 25.60 13.36
N ALA A 379 69.01 25.86 12.12
CA ALA A 379 69.90 26.12 10.98
C ALA A 379 69.45 27.39 10.25
N ILE A 380 70.13 28.49 10.62
CA ILE A 380 70.60 29.67 9.86
C ILE A 380 69.88 30.04 8.53
N PRO A 381 69.49 31.32 8.33
CA PRO A 381 69.11 31.84 7.02
C PRO A 381 70.37 32.20 6.20
N SER A 382 70.50 31.67 4.98
CA SER A 382 71.58 32.07 4.07
C SER A 382 71.04 32.47 2.69
N SER A 383 71.45 33.67 2.27
CA SER A 383 71.09 34.38 1.06
C SER A 383 71.62 33.75 -0.24
N ALA A 384 70.97 34.16 -1.34
CA ALA A 384 71.52 34.36 -2.69
C ALA A 384 71.89 33.14 -3.57
N ALA A 385 71.03 32.88 -4.57
CA ALA A 385 71.25 32.68 -6.02
C ALA A 385 72.62 32.14 -6.54
N PRO A 386 72.67 31.31 -7.63
CA PRO A 386 71.94 31.57 -8.86
C PRO A 386 71.33 30.35 -9.60
N ALA A 387 70.58 30.72 -10.64
CA ALA A 387 69.82 29.92 -11.58
C ALA A 387 70.50 28.63 -12.07
N ARG A 388 69.73 27.53 -12.08
CA ARG A 388 69.97 26.35 -12.92
C ARG A 388 68.97 26.32 -14.07
N PRO A 389 69.40 25.88 -15.27
CA PRO A 389 68.61 25.96 -16.48
C PRO A 389 67.37 25.08 -16.42
N VAL A 390 66.29 25.62 -16.98
CA VAL A 390 65.01 24.96 -17.23
C VAL A 390 65.25 23.75 -18.12
N SER A 391 65.12 22.54 -17.57
CA SER A 391 64.93 21.34 -18.38
C SER A 391 63.56 21.40 -19.04
N PRO A 392 63.44 21.09 -20.35
CA PRO A 392 62.16 21.13 -21.04
C PRO A 392 61.22 20.07 -20.46
N ALA A 393 59.96 20.47 -20.32
CA ALA A 393 58.84 19.65 -19.88
C ALA A 393 58.87 18.26 -20.54
N GLN A 394 59.01 17.22 -19.74
CA GLN A 394 58.60 15.88 -20.14
C GLN A 394 57.08 15.91 -20.38
N PRO A 395 56.58 15.44 -21.53
CA PRO A 395 55.15 15.29 -21.73
C PRO A 395 54.62 14.29 -20.70
N ALA A 396 53.58 14.69 -19.97
CA ALA A 396 52.86 13.82 -19.06
C ALA A 396 52.48 12.50 -19.77
N PRO A 397 52.57 11.34 -19.10
CA PRO A 397 52.08 10.10 -19.69
C PRO A 397 50.60 10.27 -19.99
N SER A 398 50.24 10.14 -21.27
CA SER A 398 48.87 10.14 -21.75
C SER A 398 48.06 9.15 -20.92
N ALA A 399 47.17 9.65 -20.06
CA ALA A 399 46.21 8.82 -19.35
C ALA A 399 45.36 8.10 -20.42
N GLN A 400 45.60 6.81 -20.61
CA GLN A 400 44.77 6.02 -21.51
C GLN A 400 43.34 6.10 -20.98
N PRO A 401 42.35 6.50 -21.81
CA PRO A 401 40.97 6.47 -21.39
C PRO A 401 40.64 5.03 -20.99
N SER A 402 40.05 4.86 -19.80
CA SER A 402 39.63 3.55 -19.32
C SER A 402 38.80 2.83 -20.40
N GLN A 403 38.92 1.50 -20.50
CA GLN A 403 38.17 0.72 -21.50
C GLN A 403 36.65 1.00 -21.43
N GLN A 404 36.13 1.28 -20.24
CA GLN A 404 34.74 1.70 -20.02
C GLN A 404 34.40 3.04 -20.69
N ALA A 405 35.29 4.04 -20.61
CA ALA A 405 35.10 5.33 -21.27
C ALA A 405 35.08 5.19 -22.80
N GLN A 406 35.90 4.29 -23.36
CA GLN A 406 35.89 3.99 -24.79
C GLN A 406 34.59 3.29 -25.21
N GLN A 407 34.11 2.32 -24.42
CA GLN A 407 32.87 1.62 -24.69
C GLN A 407 31.64 2.54 -24.65
N GLY A 408 31.53 3.45 -23.68
CA GLY A 408 30.39 4.37 -23.64
C GLY A 408 30.42 5.40 -24.78
N ARG A 409 31.59 5.83 -25.27
CA ARG A 409 31.68 6.64 -26.50
C ARG A 409 31.16 5.89 -27.72
N LYS A 410 31.43 4.58 -27.83
CA LYS A 410 30.90 3.74 -28.90
C LYS A 410 29.37 3.61 -28.81
N LEU A 411 28.85 3.36 -27.61
CA LEU A 411 27.39 3.28 -27.38
C LEU A 411 26.68 4.60 -27.71
N LEU A 412 27.30 5.74 -27.39
CA LEU A 412 26.76 7.06 -27.71
C LEU A 412 26.67 7.27 -29.23
N ALA A 413 27.75 6.96 -29.97
CA ALA A 413 27.76 7.05 -31.43
C ALA A 413 26.74 6.10 -32.09
N GLU A 414 26.57 4.90 -31.55
CA GLU A 414 25.54 3.96 -32.02
C GLU A 414 24.12 4.48 -31.74
N ALA A 415 23.87 5.03 -30.55
CA ALA A 415 22.56 5.60 -30.20
C ALA A 415 22.21 6.81 -31.09
N GLN A 416 23.19 7.64 -31.45
CA GLN A 416 23.02 8.73 -32.41
C GLN A 416 22.67 8.22 -33.82
N ARG A 417 23.29 7.11 -34.25
CA ARG A 417 22.99 6.48 -35.54
C ARG A 417 21.57 5.92 -35.57
N GLU A 418 21.13 5.24 -34.51
CA GLU A 418 19.75 4.72 -34.40
C GLU A 418 18.73 5.86 -34.41
N LEU A 419 19.03 6.98 -33.73
CA LEU A 419 18.19 8.18 -33.78
C LEU A 419 18.03 8.70 -35.22
N ALA A 420 19.12 8.81 -35.96
CA ALA A 420 19.10 9.28 -37.35
C ALA A 420 18.38 8.31 -38.31
N GLN A 421 18.23 7.04 -37.92
CA GLN A 421 17.50 6.02 -38.68
C GLN A 421 16.00 5.96 -38.30
N GLY A 422 15.52 6.84 -37.40
CA GLY A 422 14.15 6.81 -36.89
C GLY A 422 13.87 5.66 -35.91
N ASN A 423 14.89 4.90 -35.49
CA ASN A 423 14.76 3.80 -34.55
C ASN A 423 14.88 4.30 -33.10
N TYR A 424 13.89 5.10 -32.67
CA TYR A 424 13.94 5.77 -31.36
C TYR A 424 14.02 4.80 -30.18
N LYS A 425 13.44 3.59 -30.31
CA LYS A 425 13.50 2.57 -29.26
C LYS A 425 14.90 2.01 -29.08
N ALA A 426 15.56 1.60 -30.15
CA ALA A 426 16.94 1.13 -30.08
C ALA A 426 17.91 2.22 -29.60
N ALA A 427 17.67 3.47 -30.01
CA ALA A 427 18.41 4.62 -29.50
C ALA A 427 18.26 4.80 -27.98
N MET A 428 17.03 4.68 -27.45
CA MET A 428 16.77 4.77 -26.00
C MET A 428 17.49 3.67 -25.23
N ASP A 429 17.44 2.42 -25.71
CA ASP A 429 18.07 1.28 -25.05
C ASP A 429 19.60 1.46 -24.98
N LYS A 430 20.24 1.86 -26.07
CA LYS A 430 21.68 2.14 -26.12
C LYS A 430 22.08 3.33 -25.24
N ALA A 431 21.29 4.39 -25.23
CA ALA A 431 21.52 5.54 -24.36
C ALA A 431 21.36 5.19 -22.88
N ASN A 432 20.44 4.28 -22.54
CA ASN A 432 20.25 3.80 -21.17
C ASN A 432 21.43 2.96 -20.68
N ILE A 433 21.94 2.06 -21.53
CA ILE A 433 23.16 1.28 -21.23
C ILE A 433 24.36 2.23 -21.04
N CYS A 434 24.52 3.23 -21.91
CA CYS A 434 25.57 4.23 -21.75
C CYS A 434 25.46 4.98 -20.40
N ALA A 435 24.25 5.39 -20.01
CA ALA A 435 24.02 6.12 -18.75
C ALA A 435 24.37 5.28 -17.50
N THR A 436 24.30 3.95 -17.58
CA THR A 436 24.68 3.05 -16.49
C THR A 436 26.16 2.73 -16.41
N MET A 437 26.94 3.01 -17.46
CA MET A 437 28.34 2.58 -17.57
C MET A 437 29.38 3.67 -17.27
N ILE A 438 29.02 4.96 -17.36
CA ILE A 438 29.99 6.06 -17.18
C ILE A 438 29.48 7.08 -16.16
N ASP A 439 30.11 7.11 -15.00
CA ASP A 439 29.79 8.08 -13.93
C ASP A 439 30.16 9.54 -14.31
N GLU A 440 31.24 9.74 -15.09
CA GLU A 440 31.75 11.08 -15.44
C GLU A 440 31.25 11.64 -16.79
N GLY A 441 30.63 10.81 -17.65
CA GLY A 441 30.13 11.17 -19.00
C GLY A 441 28.60 11.17 -19.12
N ASN A 442 27.89 11.01 -18.00
CA ASN A 442 26.46 10.70 -17.95
C ASN A 442 25.56 11.77 -18.60
N ARG A 443 25.99 13.04 -18.65
CA ARG A 443 25.15 14.15 -19.14
C ARG A 443 24.75 14.01 -20.61
N GLU A 444 25.67 13.56 -21.47
CA GLU A 444 25.38 13.41 -22.90
C GLU A 444 24.44 12.23 -23.18
N CYS A 445 24.65 11.11 -22.50
CA CYS A 445 23.80 9.94 -22.64
C CYS A 445 22.39 10.17 -22.07
N ILE A 446 22.26 10.90 -20.95
CA ILE A 446 20.95 11.34 -20.43
C ILE A 446 20.28 12.32 -21.41
N ALA A 447 21.02 13.29 -21.96
CA ALA A 447 20.45 14.24 -22.93
C ALA A 447 19.93 13.55 -24.18
N LEU A 448 20.67 12.55 -24.68
CA LEU A 448 20.29 11.77 -25.86
C LEU A 448 19.07 10.87 -25.58
N LYS A 449 19.03 10.22 -24.40
CA LYS A 449 17.86 9.46 -23.96
C LYS A 449 16.60 10.34 -23.91
N ASN A 450 16.69 11.50 -23.24
CA ASN A 450 15.57 12.44 -23.14
C ASN A 450 15.10 12.94 -24.52
N ARG A 451 16.03 13.08 -25.49
CA ARG A 451 15.69 13.45 -26.86
C ARG A 451 14.96 12.32 -27.58
N ALA A 452 15.44 11.08 -27.47
CA ALA A 452 14.82 9.91 -28.05
C ALA A 452 13.42 9.64 -27.47
N GLU A 453 13.23 9.81 -26.16
CA GLU A 453 11.91 9.68 -25.50
C GLU A 453 10.89 10.71 -26.02
N ARG A 454 11.32 11.96 -26.24
CA ARG A 454 10.45 12.99 -26.83
C ARG A 454 10.06 12.62 -28.26
N MET A 455 11.02 12.28 -29.11
CA MET A 455 10.72 11.91 -30.51
C MET A 455 9.85 10.65 -30.61
N ASN A 456 10.07 9.66 -29.73
CA ASN A 456 9.21 8.48 -29.68
C ASN A 456 7.77 8.83 -29.25
N ARG A 457 7.59 9.77 -28.32
CA ARG A 457 6.25 10.24 -27.94
C ARG A 457 5.57 10.98 -29.08
N ASP A 458 6.31 11.84 -29.78
CA ASP A 458 5.79 12.60 -30.93
C ASP A 458 5.43 11.68 -32.09
N LEU A 459 6.25 10.66 -32.36
CA LEU A 459 5.94 9.57 -33.30
C LEU A 459 4.63 8.88 -32.93
N MET A 460 4.49 8.41 -31.68
CA MET A 460 3.30 7.68 -31.25
C MET A 460 2.04 8.57 -31.31
N ASN A 461 2.16 9.85 -30.98
CA ASN A 461 1.06 10.82 -31.12
C ASN A 461 0.70 11.08 -32.59
N CYS A 462 1.70 11.14 -33.48
CA CYS A 462 1.49 11.33 -34.91
C CYS A 462 0.73 10.15 -35.53
N VAL A 463 1.22 8.94 -35.28
CA VAL A 463 0.61 7.69 -35.76
C VAL A 463 -0.79 7.51 -35.18
N ALA A 464 -1.00 7.83 -33.90
CA ALA A 464 -2.33 7.79 -33.30
C ALA A 464 -3.31 8.82 -33.91
N ALA A 465 -2.80 9.92 -34.47
CA ALA A 465 -3.60 10.89 -35.21
C ALA A 465 -3.86 10.48 -36.68
N GLY A 466 -3.38 9.32 -37.12
CA GLY A 466 -3.52 8.83 -38.49
C GLY A 466 -2.65 9.59 -39.51
N ARG A 467 -1.58 10.24 -39.04
CA ARG A 467 -0.61 10.96 -39.86
C ARG A 467 0.67 10.16 -40.04
N ASP A 468 1.39 10.45 -41.12
CA ASP A 468 2.63 9.76 -41.43
C ASP A 468 3.82 10.47 -40.76
N TRP A 469 4.78 9.67 -40.30
CA TRP A 469 6.00 10.18 -39.69
C TRP A 469 7.16 10.08 -40.67
N ILE A 470 7.62 11.22 -41.17
CA ILE A 470 8.63 11.32 -42.24
C ILE A 470 9.69 12.35 -41.81
N ASP A 471 10.97 11.96 -41.85
CA ASP A 471 12.13 12.79 -41.50
C ASP A 471 12.03 13.47 -40.12
N ASP A 472 11.78 12.66 -39.08
CA ASP A 472 11.62 13.10 -37.68
C ASP A 472 10.49 14.12 -37.47
N ARG A 473 9.50 14.18 -38.38
CA ARG A 473 8.36 15.09 -38.30
C ARG A 473 7.06 14.41 -38.68
N CYS A 474 5.98 14.88 -38.06
CA CYS A 474 4.62 14.43 -38.36
C CYS A 474 4.06 15.23 -39.55
N GLN A 475 3.63 14.55 -40.60
CA GLN A 475 3.07 15.13 -41.83
C GLN A 475 1.61 14.72 -42.02
#